data_AF-A0A706NP82-F1
#
_entry.id   AF-A0A706NP82-F1
#
_cell.length_a   1.000
_cell.length_b   1.000
_cell.length_c   1.000
_cell.angle_alpha   90.00
_cell.angle_beta   90.00
_cell.angle_gamma   90.00
#
_symmetry.space_group_name_H-M   'P 1'
#
loop_
_entity.id
_entity.type
_entity.pdbx_description
1 polymer ?
#
loop_
_entity_poly.entity_id
_entity_poly.type
_entity_poly.pdbx_seq_one_letter_code
_entity_poly.pdbx_strand_id
1 'polypeptide(L)'
;MFELDTLSTLVAATLVLLLGRKLVQSVSLLKKYTIPEPVAGGLLVAVALLVLKKSVGWEVNFDMTLRDPLMLAFFATIGLNANLASLRKGGRVVGVFLVVVVGLLLMQNAIGIGMASLLGLDPLMGLIAGSITLSGGHGTGAAWSKLFVERYGFASATEVAMACATFGLVLGGLIGGPVARYLVKHSTTPDGMPDDQAVPTAFEKPDVGRMITSLVLIETIALIAICLTVGKIVAQLLAGTVLELPVFVCVLFVGVILSNGLALVGFYRVFERAVSVLGNVSLSLFLAMALMSLKLWELASLALPMLAILVVQTIFMALYAIFVTWRMMGKNYDAAVLA
;
A
#
# COMPACT_ATOMS: atom_id res chain seq x y z
N MET A 1 3.68 -4.14 32.99
CA MET A 1 3.33 -3.46 31.74
C MET A 1 4.39 -2.39 31.52
N PHE A 2 5.12 -2.45 30.42
CA PHE A 2 6.17 -1.47 30.10
C PHE A 2 5.63 -0.55 29.01
N GLU A 3 5.63 0.76 29.25
CA GLU A 3 5.20 1.74 28.25
C GLU A 3 6.44 2.42 27.66
N LEU A 4 6.57 2.33 26.34
CA LEU A 4 7.57 3.06 25.59
C LEU A 4 6.97 4.40 25.16
N ASP A 5 7.61 5.49 25.58
CA ASP A 5 7.25 6.83 25.14
C ASP A 5 7.49 7.02 23.64
N THR A 6 7.14 8.19 23.10
CA THR A 6 7.26 8.48 21.67
C THR A 6 8.67 8.24 21.12
N LEU A 7 9.70 8.69 21.85
CA LEU A 7 11.10 8.57 21.42
C LEU A 7 11.58 7.12 21.46
N SER A 8 11.28 6.40 22.54
CA SER A 8 11.65 4.99 22.70
C SER A 8 10.91 4.10 21.70
N THR A 9 9.66 4.44 21.37
CA THR A 9 8.88 3.77 20.32
C THR A 9 9.49 4.01 18.94
N LEU A 10 9.95 5.23 18.64
CA LEU A 10 10.65 5.52 17.39
C LEU A 10 11.97 4.74 17.28
N VAL A 11 12.73 4.63 18.38
CA VAL A 11 13.92 3.77 18.45
C VAL A 11 13.55 2.32 18.19
N ALA A 12 12.51 1.78 18.84
CA ALA A 12 12.04 0.43 18.60
C ALA A 12 11.65 0.21 17.12
N ALA A 13 10.88 1.13 16.52
CA ALA A 13 10.45 1.04 15.14
C ALA A 13 11.63 1.08 14.15
N THR A 14 12.62 1.94 14.38
CA THR A 14 13.83 1.99 13.54
C THR A 14 14.69 0.73 13.67
N LEU A 15 14.84 0.18 14.89
CA LEU A 15 15.53 -1.09 15.10
C LEU A 15 14.79 -2.27 14.44
N VAL A 16 13.46 -2.27 14.51
CA VAL A 16 12.60 -3.23 13.80
C VAL A 16 12.85 -3.19 12.29
N LEU A 17 12.96 -1.99 11.71
CA LEU A 17 13.27 -1.82 10.28
C LEU A 17 14.66 -2.36 9.92
N LEU A 18 15.69 -2.00 10.70
CA LEU A 18 17.05 -2.48 10.47
C LEU A 18 17.15 -4.00 10.60
N LEU A 19 16.45 -4.58 11.59
CA LEU A 19 16.33 -6.02 11.78
C LEU A 19 15.62 -6.67 10.59
N GLY A 20 14.51 -6.10 10.14
CA GLY A 20 13.76 -6.55 8.98
C GLY A 20 14.62 -6.54 7.71
N ARG A 21 15.37 -5.47 7.47
CA ARG A 21 16.33 -5.36 6.37
C ARG A 21 17.38 -6.48 6.43
N LYS A 22 17.99 -6.68 7.59
CA LYS A 22 18.97 -7.76 7.79
C LYS A 22 18.34 -9.14 7.52
N LEU A 23 17.12 -9.37 7.99
CA LEU A 23 16.38 -10.61 7.78
C LEU A 23 16.12 -10.87 6.30
N VAL A 24 15.56 -9.89 5.58
CA VAL A 24 15.26 -9.98 4.14
C VAL A 24 16.54 -10.22 3.33
N GLN A 25 17.64 -9.56 3.69
CA GLN A 25 18.92 -9.77 3.00
C GLN A 25 19.57 -11.13 3.29
N SER A 26 19.33 -11.69 4.48
CA SER A 26 19.93 -12.98 4.89
C SER A 26 19.11 -14.18 4.42
N VAL A 27 17.79 -14.06 4.34
CA VAL A 27 16.88 -15.16 4.01
C VAL A 27 16.45 -15.08 2.55
N SER A 28 16.93 -16.02 1.73
CA SER A 28 16.68 -16.05 0.28
C SER A 28 15.19 -16.09 -0.08
N LEU A 29 14.35 -16.74 0.73
CA LEU A 29 12.90 -16.78 0.51
C LEU A 29 12.25 -15.39 0.65
N LEU A 30 12.62 -14.63 1.70
CA LEU A 30 12.07 -13.30 1.92
C LEU A 30 12.48 -12.34 0.80
N LYS A 31 13.73 -12.44 0.35
CA LYS A 31 14.23 -11.69 -0.80
C LYS A 31 13.53 -12.09 -2.10
N LYS A 32 13.35 -13.39 -2.35
CA LYS A 32 12.73 -13.93 -3.58
C LYS A 32 11.28 -13.47 -3.73
N TYR A 33 10.55 -13.39 -2.62
CA TYR A 33 9.16 -12.92 -2.62
C TYR A 33 9.04 -11.44 -2.27
N THR A 34 10.13 -10.65 -2.32
CA THR A 34 10.12 -9.19 -2.11
C THR A 34 9.35 -8.76 -0.85
N ILE A 35 9.48 -9.53 0.23
CA ILE A 35 8.78 -9.21 1.49
C ILE A 35 9.30 -7.86 2.00
N PRO A 36 8.42 -6.88 2.28
CA PRO A 36 8.85 -5.58 2.77
C PRO A 36 9.61 -5.68 4.08
N GLU A 37 10.68 -4.91 4.23
CA GLU A 37 11.50 -4.85 5.45
C GLU A 37 10.66 -4.58 6.72
N PRO A 38 9.70 -3.64 6.73
CA PRO A 38 8.85 -3.41 7.90
C PRO A 38 8.03 -4.64 8.29
N VAL A 39 7.50 -5.37 7.30
CA VAL A 39 6.70 -6.60 7.49
C VAL A 39 7.54 -7.70 8.12
N ALA A 40 8.72 -7.96 7.55
CA ALA A 40 9.64 -8.96 8.05
C ALA A 40 10.08 -8.70 9.51
N GLY A 41 10.52 -7.47 9.79
CA GLY A 41 10.97 -7.09 11.13
C GLY A 41 9.83 -7.01 12.14
N GLY A 42 8.73 -6.35 11.76
CA GLY A 42 7.60 -6.09 12.64
C GLY A 42 6.88 -7.38 13.05
N LEU A 43 6.70 -8.32 12.11
CA LEU A 43 6.09 -9.62 12.42
C LEU A 43 6.98 -10.45 13.36
N LEU A 44 8.30 -10.43 13.15
CA LEU A 44 9.25 -11.13 14.03
C LEU A 44 9.20 -10.58 15.45
N VAL A 45 9.14 -9.25 15.62
CA VAL A 45 8.96 -8.63 16.93
C VAL A 45 7.59 -8.92 17.53
N ALA A 46 6.51 -8.88 16.75
CA ALA A 46 5.18 -9.23 17.23
C ALA A 46 5.10 -10.68 17.74
N VAL A 47 5.74 -11.62 17.04
CA VAL A 47 5.86 -13.02 17.49
C VAL A 47 6.68 -13.11 18.78
N ALA A 48 7.81 -12.40 18.87
CA ALA A 48 8.63 -12.40 20.09
C ALA A 48 7.87 -11.84 21.30
N LEU A 49 7.10 -10.75 21.12
CA LEU A 49 6.25 -10.17 22.15
C LEU A 49 5.09 -11.11 22.53
N LEU A 50 4.50 -11.82 21.58
CA LEU A 50 3.48 -12.84 21.86
C LEU A 50 4.04 -13.97 22.73
N VAL A 51 5.24 -14.45 22.41
CA VAL A 51 5.93 -15.49 23.22
C VAL A 51 6.22 -14.96 24.62
N LEU A 52 6.75 -13.73 24.74
CA LEU A 52 7.04 -13.09 26.01
C LEU A 52 5.78 -12.92 26.88
N LYS A 53 4.66 -12.50 26.28
CA LYS A 53 3.37 -12.36 26.96
C LYS A 53 2.86 -13.71 27.46
N LYS A 54 2.98 -14.78 26.66
CA LYS A 54 2.52 -16.12 27.07
C LYS A 54 3.42 -16.79 28.12
N SER A 55 4.73 -16.53 28.11
CA SER A 55 5.67 -17.19 29.02
C SER A 55 5.86 -16.44 30.34
N VAL A 56 5.99 -15.11 30.30
CA VAL A 56 6.32 -14.27 31.48
C VAL A 56 5.15 -13.36 31.89
N GLY A 57 4.12 -13.22 31.06
CA GLY A 57 2.99 -12.32 31.34
C GLY A 57 3.32 -10.84 31.15
N TRP A 58 4.48 -10.51 30.57
CA TRP A 58 4.86 -9.13 30.32
C TRP A 58 4.18 -8.59 29.06
N GLU A 59 3.66 -7.37 29.17
CA GLU A 59 3.04 -6.63 28.08
C GLU A 59 3.80 -5.32 27.86
N VAL A 60 4.13 -5.06 26.60
CA VAL A 60 4.84 -3.86 26.15
C VAL A 60 3.86 -3.04 25.32
N ASN A 61 3.62 -1.81 25.74
CA ASN A 61 2.81 -0.84 25.02
C ASN A 61 3.71 0.19 24.35
N PHE A 62 3.30 0.62 23.17
CA PHE A 62 4.01 1.59 22.35
C PHE A 62 3.18 2.85 22.20
N ASP A 63 3.82 4.02 22.31
CA ASP A 63 3.20 5.28 21.98
C ASP A 63 3.12 5.46 20.44
N MET A 64 1.90 5.39 19.94
CA MET A 64 1.61 5.40 18.50
C MET A 64 1.39 6.82 17.93
N THR A 65 1.73 7.88 18.67
CA THR A 65 1.51 9.28 18.28
C THR A 65 2.10 9.62 16.90
N LEU A 66 3.25 9.06 16.53
CA LEU A 66 3.89 9.31 15.23
C LEU A 66 3.31 8.49 14.07
N ARG A 67 2.49 7.46 14.35
CA ARG A 67 1.94 6.57 13.32
C ARG A 67 1.12 7.33 12.28
N ASP A 68 0.18 8.16 12.73
CA ASP A 68 -0.74 8.84 11.82
C ASP A 68 -0.08 9.94 10.99
N PRO A 69 0.76 10.84 11.56
CA PRO A 69 1.49 11.81 10.76
C PRO A 69 2.32 11.16 9.64
N LEU A 70 2.98 10.03 9.92
CA LEU A 70 3.78 9.30 8.93
C LEU A 70 2.90 8.65 7.86
N MET A 71 1.77 8.05 8.23
CA MET A 71 0.80 7.53 7.27
C MET A 71 0.31 8.63 6.34
N LEU A 72 -0.10 9.78 6.89
CA LEU A 72 -0.59 10.90 6.08
C LEU A 72 0.52 11.49 5.22
N ALA A 73 1.76 11.56 5.73
CA ALA A 73 2.92 12.00 4.96
C ALA A 73 3.16 11.10 3.74
N PHE A 74 3.06 9.78 3.92
CA PHE A 74 3.11 8.83 2.80
C PHE A 74 2.02 9.11 1.75
N PHE A 75 0.76 9.26 2.15
CA PHE A 75 -0.30 9.58 1.17
C PHE A 75 -0.14 10.95 0.50
N ALA A 76 0.37 11.96 1.23
CA ALA A 76 0.76 13.23 0.63
C ALA A 76 1.82 13.04 -0.45
N THR A 77 2.82 12.19 -0.21
CA THR A 77 3.89 11.90 -1.19
C THR A 77 3.36 11.22 -2.45
N ILE A 78 2.36 10.33 -2.34
CA ILE A 78 1.68 9.75 -3.51
C ILE A 78 1.01 10.86 -4.33
N GLY A 79 0.25 11.73 -3.66
CA GLY A 79 -0.42 12.86 -4.33
C GLY A 79 0.57 13.82 -4.98
N LEU A 80 1.66 14.14 -4.30
CA LEU A 80 2.68 15.07 -4.78
C LEU A 80 3.46 14.53 -6.00
N ASN A 81 3.54 13.22 -6.19
CA ASN A 81 4.12 12.63 -7.41
C ASN A 81 3.11 12.45 -8.56
N ALA A 82 1.82 12.74 -8.34
CA ALA A 82 0.84 12.62 -9.40
C ALA A 82 1.09 13.66 -10.50
N ASN A 83 1.29 13.19 -11.73
CA ASN A 83 1.51 14.05 -12.89
C ASN A 83 0.32 13.94 -13.86
N LEU A 84 -0.62 14.89 -13.75
CA LEU A 84 -1.83 14.91 -14.58
C LEU A 84 -1.51 15.12 -16.07
N ALA A 85 -0.42 15.83 -16.39
CA ALA A 85 0.01 16.02 -17.76
C ALA A 85 0.47 14.69 -18.39
N SER A 86 1.23 13.87 -17.65
CA SER A 86 1.61 12.52 -18.08
C SER A 86 0.41 11.59 -18.20
N LEU A 87 -0.53 11.65 -17.25
CA LEU A 87 -1.78 10.88 -17.32
C LEU A 87 -2.59 11.21 -18.58
N ARG A 88 -2.67 12.50 -18.94
CA ARG A 88 -3.35 12.96 -20.16
C ARG A 88 -2.66 12.50 -21.44
N LYS A 89 -1.33 12.41 -21.45
CA LYS A 89 -0.55 11.90 -22.60
C LYS A 89 -0.83 10.43 -22.89
N GLY A 90 -1.14 9.63 -21.86
CA GLY A 90 -1.53 8.23 -22.04
C GLY A 90 -2.87 8.02 -22.77
N GLY A 91 -3.66 9.09 -22.95
CA GLY A 91 -4.78 9.14 -23.88
C GLY A 91 -5.82 8.04 -23.68
N ARG A 92 -6.23 7.40 -24.78
CA ARG A 92 -7.27 6.36 -24.77
C ARG A 92 -6.86 5.13 -23.97
N VAL A 93 -5.59 4.76 -23.99
CA VAL A 93 -5.06 3.55 -23.32
C VAL A 93 -5.24 3.67 -21.81
N VAL A 94 -4.87 4.81 -21.23
CA VAL A 94 -5.08 5.08 -19.79
C VAL A 94 -6.55 5.10 -19.41
N GLY A 95 -7.42 5.68 -20.25
CA GLY A 95 -8.87 5.70 -19.99
C GLY A 95 -9.48 4.29 -19.97
N VAL A 96 -9.11 3.43 -20.93
CA VAL A 96 -9.56 2.03 -20.97
C VAL A 96 -8.99 1.26 -19.78
N PHE A 97 -7.71 1.44 -19.48
CA PHE A 97 -7.08 0.79 -18.33
C PHE A 97 -7.75 1.17 -17.01
N LEU A 98 -8.13 2.45 -16.83
CA LEU A 98 -8.88 2.90 -15.65
C LEU A 98 -10.22 2.17 -15.52
N VAL A 99 -10.98 2.03 -16.61
CA VAL A 99 -12.24 1.27 -16.60
C VAL A 99 -12.02 -0.19 -16.21
N VAL A 100 -10.96 -0.81 -16.74
CA VAL A 100 -10.56 -2.18 -16.41
C VAL A 100 -10.20 -2.30 -14.92
N VAL A 101 -9.42 -1.37 -14.37
CA VAL A 101 -9.05 -1.37 -12.95
C VAL A 101 -10.28 -1.17 -12.07
N VAL A 102 -11.16 -0.20 -12.40
CA VAL A 102 -12.42 -0.01 -11.65
C VAL A 102 -13.28 -1.28 -11.67
N GLY A 103 -13.39 -1.94 -12.83
CA GLY A 103 -14.08 -3.23 -12.94
C GLY A 103 -13.46 -4.32 -12.06
N LEU A 104 -12.12 -4.38 -11.99
CA LEU A 104 -11.40 -5.31 -11.12
C LEU A 104 -11.71 -5.04 -9.64
N LEU A 105 -11.68 -3.77 -9.21
CA LEU A 105 -11.97 -3.38 -7.82
C LEU A 105 -13.41 -3.75 -7.44
N LEU A 106 -14.38 -3.50 -8.33
CA LEU A 106 -15.78 -3.88 -8.10
C LEU A 106 -15.95 -5.39 -7.99
N MET A 107 -15.29 -6.16 -8.88
CA MET A 107 -15.31 -7.61 -8.83
C MET A 107 -14.68 -8.14 -7.53
N GLN A 108 -13.50 -7.63 -7.15
CA GLN A 108 -12.83 -8.03 -5.91
C GLN A 108 -13.67 -7.71 -4.68
N ASN A 109 -14.35 -6.57 -4.65
CA ASN A 109 -15.23 -6.21 -3.54
C ASN A 109 -16.47 -7.11 -3.49
N ALA A 110 -17.08 -7.42 -4.64
CA ALA A 110 -18.21 -8.34 -4.71
C ALA A 110 -17.84 -9.75 -4.24
N ILE A 111 -16.70 -10.28 -4.70
CA ILE A 111 -16.18 -11.60 -4.27
C ILE A 111 -15.83 -11.57 -2.78
N GLY A 112 -15.12 -10.53 -2.33
CA GLY A 112 -14.69 -10.40 -0.95
C GLY A 112 -15.86 -10.35 0.03
N ILE A 113 -16.80 -9.43 -0.21
CA ILE A 113 -18.02 -9.30 0.60
C ILE A 113 -18.86 -10.58 0.54
N GLY A 114 -19.04 -11.15 -0.66
CA GLY A 114 -19.83 -12.36 -0.86
C GLY A 114 -19.26 -13.55 -0.09
N MET A 115 -17.95 -13.81 -0.22
CA MET A 115 -17.28 -14.90 0.50
C MET A 115 -17.25 -14.67 2.01
N ALA A 116 -16.99 -13.44 2.48
CA ALA A 116 -17.04 -13.13 3.90
C ALA A 116 -18.43 -13.43 4.48
N SER A 117 -19.49 -13.00 3.79
CA SER A 117 -20.88 -13.23 4.21
C SER A 117 -21.23 -14.73 4.23
N LEU A 118 -20.80 -15.50 3.21
CA LEU A 118 -21.01 -16.95 3.14
C LEU A 118 -20.29 -17.71 4.27
N LEU A 119 -19.13 -17.21 4.70
CA LEU A 119 -18.35 -17.77 5.80
C LEU A 119 -18.80 -17.26 7.19
N GLY A 120 -19.86 -16.44 7.26
CA GLY A 120 -20.37 -15.88 8.51
C GLY A 120 -19.48 -14.80 9.12
N LEU A 121 -18.65 -14.14 8.32
CA LEU A 121 -17.76 -13.07 8.72
C LEU A 121 -18.35 -11.69 8.38
N ASP A 122 -17.79 -10.65 9.00
CA ASP A 122 -18.12 -9.27 8.68
C ASP A 122 -17.75 -8.93 7.22
N PRO A 123 -18.66 -8.35 6.42
CA PRO A 123 -18.38 -7.88 5.05
C PRO A 123 -17.16 -6.95 4.93
N LEU A 124 -16.83 -6.17 5.96
CA LEU A 124 -15.64 -5.31 6.02
C LEU A 124 -14.36 -6.12 5.91
N MET A 125 -14.34 -7.34 6.45
CA MET A 125 -13.22 -8.27 6.28
C MET A 125 -13.05 -8.64 4.81
N GLY A 126 -14.16 -8.85 4.09
CA GLY A 126 -14.17 -9.11 2.66
C GLY A 126 -13.59 -7.98 1.82
N LEU A 127 -13.87 -6.72 2.19
CA LEU A 127 -13.28 -5.54 1.54
C LEU A 127 -11.76 -5.46 1.79
N ILE A 128 -11.33 -5.72 3.03
CA ILE A 128 -9.90 -5.74 3.39
C ILE A 128 -9.18 -6.86 2.64
N ALA A 129 -9.71 -8.08 2.67
CA ALA A 129 -9.16 -9.24 1.97
C ALA A 129 -9.35 -9.19 0.44
N GLY A 130 -10.02 -8.16 -0.07
CA GLY A 130 -10.22 -7.87 -1.48
C GLY A 130 -9.43 -6.64 -1.92
N SER A 131 -10.13 -5.65 -2.49
CA SER A 131 -9.49 -4.58 -3.24
C SER A 131 -8.60 -3.67 -2.39
N ILE A 132 -8.95 -3.47 -1.11
CA ILE A 132 -8.23 -2.56 -0.22
C ILE A 132 -6.76 -2.97 -0.06
N THR A 133 -6.49 -4.27 0.07
CA THR A 133 -5.12 -4.77 0.25
C THR A 133 -4.53 -5.36 -1.03
N LEU A 134 -5.32 -6.09 -1.83
CA LEU A 134 -4.80 -6.78 -3.02
C LEU A 134 -4.49 -5.81 -4.17
N SER A 135 -5.18 -4.68 -4.26
CA SER A 135 -4.83 -3.59 -5.19
C SER A 135 -4.16 -2.42 -4.49
N GLY A 136 -4.58 -2.10 -3.26
CA GLY A 136 -4.05 -0.94 -2.52
C GLY A 136 -2.75 -1.17 -1.74
N GLY A 137 -2.37 -2.43 -1.49
CA GLY A 137 -1.18 -2.80 -0.72
C GLY A 137 -1.25 -2.45 0.77
N HIS A 138 -0.10 -2.55 1.46
CA HIS A 138 0.01 -2.35 2.90
C HIS A 138 -0.39 -0.94 3.35
N GLY A 139 -0.02 0.10 2.60
CA GLY A 139 -0.34 1.49 2.93
C GLY A 139 -1.85 1.75 2.96
N THR A 140 -2.56 1.36 1.89
CA THR A 140 -4.02 1.49 1.77
C THR A 140 -4.73 0.60 2.79
N GLY A 141 -4.28 -0.65 2.95
CA GLY A 141 -4.78 -1.58 3.96
C GLY A 141 -4.73 -1.00 5.37
N ALA A 142 -3.58 -0.44 5.78
CA ALA A 142 -3.42 0.12 7.11
C ALA A 142 -4.21 1.42 7.34
N ALA A 143 -4.42 2.22 6.28
CA ALA A 143 -5.21 3.44 6.37
C ALA A 143 -6.70 3.17 6.52
N TRP A 144 -7.24 2.23 5.73
CA TRP A 144 -8.63 1.79 5.86
C TRP A 144 -8.87 0.98 7.12
N SER A 145 -7.91 0.16 7.56
CA SER A 145 -8.06 -0.63 8.78
C SER A 145 -8.26 0.26 10.01
N LYS A 146 -7.53 1.39 10.08
CA LYS A 146 -7.72 2.38 11.14
C LYS A 146 -9.16 2.91 11.16
N LEU A 147 -9.68 3.32 10.00
CA LEU A 147 -11.05 3.78 9.87
C LEU A 147 -12.07 2.69 10.28
N PHE A 148 -11.81 1.44 9.93
CA PHE A 148 -12.69 0.31 10.25
C PHE A 148 -12.70 0.00 11.74
N VAL A 149 -11.56 0.13 12.43
CA VAL A 149 -11.49 0.03 13.89
C VAL A 149 -12.27 1.17 14.54
N GLU A 150 -11.99 2.42 14.17
CA GLU A 150 -12.53 3.60 14.86
C GLU A 150 -14.02 3.82 14.62
N ARG A 151 -14.51 3.60 13.39
CA ARG A 151 -15.88 3.94 13.00
C ARG A 151 -16.82 2.74 13.00
N TYR A 152 -16.30 1.55 12.71
CA TYR A 152 -17.11 0.35 12.53
C TYR A 152 -16.83 -0.72 13.60
N GLY A 153 -15.87 -0.49 14.51
CA GLY A 153 -15.57 -1.42 15.60
C GLY A 153 -14.91 -2.73 15.17
N PHE A 154 -14.40 -2.82 13.93
CA PHE A 154 -13.73 -4.04 13.46
C PHE A 154 -12.31 -4.12 14.04
N ALA A 155 -12.19 -4.60 15.28
CA ALA A 155 -10.96 -4.55 16.08
C ALA A 155 -9.72 -5.12 15.36
N SER A 156 -9.88 -6.26 14.68
CA SER A 156 -8.77 -6.98 14.04
C SER A 156 -8.49 -6.53 12.60
N ALA A 157 -9.05 -5.38 12.17
CA ALA A 157 -8.90 -4.90 10.80
C ALA A 157 -7.43 -4.69 10.40
N THR A 158 -6.58 -4.23 11.34
CA THR A 158 -5.18 -3.93 11.03
C THR A 158 -4.39 -5.22 10.81
N GLU A 159 -4.59 -6.22 11.66
CA GLU A 159 -4.03 -7.56 11.56
C GLU A 159 -4.41 -8.21 10.24
N VAL A 160 -5.70 -8.20 9.90
CA VAL A 160 -6.22 -8.76 8.65
C VAL A 160 -5.63 -8.01 7.46
N ALA A 161 -5.57 -6.67 7.50
CA ALA A 161 -5.02 -5.88 6.41
C ALA A 161 -3.54 -6.18 6.14
N MET A 162 -2.73 -6.29 7.20
CA MET A 162 -1.31 -6.62 7.08
C MET A 162 -1.09 -8.03 6.55
N ALA A 163 -1.90 -9.00 7.00
CA ALA A 163 -1.83 -10.37 6.53
C ALA A 163 -2.24 -10.48 5.05
N CYS A 164 -3.38 -9.89 4.66
CA CYS A 164 -3.89 -9.93 3.28
C CYS A 164 -2.95 -9.21 2.30
N ALA A 165 -2.41 -8.04 2.66
CA ALA A 165 -1.48 -7.32 1.80
C ALA A 165 -0.18 -8.11 1.56
N THR A 166 0.34 -8.77 2.60
CA THR A 166 1.55 -9.60 2.48
C THR A 166 1.28 -10.85 1.66
N PHE A 167 0.12 -11.48 1.86
CA PHE A 167 -0.32 -12.62 1.06
C PHE A 167 -0.47 -12.25 -0.42
N GLY A 168 -1.12 -11.11 -0.71
CA GLY A 168 -1.30 -10.58 -2.06
C GLY A 168 0.04 -10.34 -2.76
N LEU A 169 1.05 -9.83 -2.04
CA LEU A 169 2.39 -9.63 -2.58
C LEU A 169 3.07 -10.97 -2.95
N VAL A 170 3.01 -11.96 -2.05
CA VAL A 170 3.59 -13.29 -2.31
C VAL A 170 2.88 -13.99 -3.47
N LEU A 171 1.54 -13.99 -3.49
CA LEU A 171 0.78 -14.63 -4.55
C LEU A 171 0.88 -13.88 -5.86
N GLY A 172 0.94 -12.55 -5.87
CA GLY A 172 1.21 -11.75 -7.05
C GLY A 172 2.52 -12.14 -7.72
N GLY A 173 3.59 -12.33 -6.93
CA GLY A 173 4.86 -12.85 -7.44
C GLY A 173 4.80 -14.28 -7.97
N LEU A 174 4.01 -15.15 -7.33
CA LEU A 174 3.85 -16.56 -7.74
C LEU A 174 3.02 -16.74 -9.01
N ILE A 175 1.89 -16.03 -9.12
CA ILE A 175 0.99 -16.15 -10.27
C ILE A 175 1.42 -15.26 -11.45
N GLY A 176 2.09 -14.14 -11.17
CA GLY A 176 2.49 -13.17 -12.19
C GLY A 176 3.38 -13.79 -13.26
N GLY A 177 4.36 -14.61 -12.88
CA GLY A 177 5.25 -15.29 -13.84
C GLY A 177 4.51 -16.24 -14.80
N PRO A 178 3.74 -17.23 -14.31
CA PRO A 178 2.93 -18.11 -15.15
C PRO A 178 1.90 -17.37 -16.01
N VAL A 179 1.19 -16.38 -15.46
CA VAL A 179 0.20 -15.59 -16.21
C VAL A 179 0.89 -14.76 -17.29
N ALA A 180 1.94 -14.01 -16.96
CA ALA A 180 2.69 -13.21 -17.92
C ALA A 180 3.26 -14.09 -19.05
N ARG A 181 3.83 -15.26 -18.73
CA ARG A 181 4.32 -16.21 -19.74
C ARG A 181 3.20 -16.70 -20.65
N TYR A 182 2.03 -16.99 -20.10
CA TYR A 182 0.86 -17.39 -20.89
C TYR A 182 0.42 -16.25 -21.82
N LEU A 183 0.31 -15.02 -21.33
CA LEU A 183 -0.14 -13.85 -22.10
C LEU A 183 0.85 -13.46 -23.20
N VAL A 184 2.15 -13.41 -22.90
CA VAL A 184 3.20 -13.08 -23.88
C VAL A 184 3.24 -14.13 -24.99
N LYS A 185 3.13 -15.43 -24.67
CA LYS A 185 3.11 -16.51 -25.67
C LYS A 185 1.94 -16.40 -26.65
N HIS A 186 0.79 -15.90 -26.20
CA HIS A 186 -0.41 -15.75 -27.02
C HIS A 186 -0.63 -14.31 -27.50
N SER A 187 0.34 -13.43 -27.28
CA SER A 187 0.33 -12.04 -27.71
C SER A 187 0.39 -11.94 -29.24
N THR A 188 -0.20 -10.89 -29.79
CA THR A 188 -0.02 -10.54 -31.20
C THR A 188 1.41 -10.07 -31.51
N THR A 189 2.18 -9.68 -30.49
CA THR A 189 3.58 -9.28 -30.59
C THR A 189 4.43 -9.99 -29.52
N PRO A 190 4.72 -11.30 -29.67
CA PRO A 190 5.44 -12.08 -28.66
C PRO A 190 6.86 -11.59 -28.38
N ASP A 191 7.52 -11.05 -29.41
CA ASP A 191 8.88 -10.49 -29.35
C ASP A 191 8.90 -8.98 -29.03
N GLY A 192 7.81 -8.44 -28.48
CA GLY A 192 7.76 -7.05 -28.05
C GLY A 192 8.85 -6.77 -27.02
N MET A 193 9.63 -5.70 -27.23
CA MET A 193 10.43 -5.09 -26.18
C MET A 193 9.62 -3.95 -25.55
N PRO A 194 9.69 -3.77 -24.22
CA PRO A 194 9.16 -2.55 -23.61
C PRO A 194 9.85 -1.33 -24.24
N ASP A 195 9.07 -0.32 -24.62
CA ASP A 195 9.59 0.99 -25.06
C ASP A 195 10.15 1.73 -23.83
N ASP A 196 11.36 1.33 -23.42
CA ASP A 196 12.01 1.74 -22.18
C ASP A 196 12.63 3.16 -22.27
N GLN A 197 12.02 4.05 -23.06
CA GLN A 197 12.48 5.44 -23.22
C GLN A 197 12.12 6.35 -22.04
N ALA A 198 11.28 5.89 -21.11
CA ALA A 198 10.98 6.61 -19.89
C ALA A 198 12.01 6.30 -18.80
N VAL A 199 12.64 7.34 -18.26
CA VAL A 199 13.45 7.19 -17.04
C VAL A 199 12.51 6.68 -15.93
N PRO A 200 12.79 5.51 -15.30
CA PRO A 200 11.91 4.97 -14.26
C PRO A 200 11.72 6.01 -13.15
N THR A 201 10.49 6.14 -12.68
CA THR A 201 10.18 7.06 -11.60
C THR A 201 10.92 6.64 -10.34
N ALA A 202 11.18 7.59 -9.44
CA ALA A 202 11.89 7.32 -8.19
C ALA A 202 11.14 6.36 -7.26
N PHE A 203 9.86 6.10 -7.52
CA PHE A 203 9.07 5.05 -6.86
C PHE A 203 9.37 3.66 -7.40
N GLU A 204 9.63 3.54 -8.71
CA GLU A 204 9.91 2.26 -9.40
C GLU A 204 11.35 1.79 -9.19
N LYS A 205 12.32 2.71 -9.10
CA LYS A 205 13.73 2.41 -8.81
C LYS A 205 14.32 3.42 -7.81
N PRO A 206 14.37 3.10 -6.51
CA PRO A 206 14.86 4.02 -5.48
C PRO A 206 16.37 4.34 -5.56
N ASP A 207 17.16 3.60 -6.34
CA ASP A 207 18.64 3.65 -6.30
C ASP A 207 19.31 4.56 -7.36
N VAL A 208 18.58 5.40 -8.11
CA VAL A 208 19.18 6.25 -9.16
C VAL A 208 19.67 7.58 -8.59
N GLY A 209 20.99 7.75 -8.51
CA GLY A 209 21.67 8.89 -7.88
C GLY A 209 21.43 10.25 -8.57
N ARG A 210 20.74 11.16 -7.87
CA ARG A 210 20.94 12.62 -7.95
C ARG A 210 20.97 13.10 -6.51
N MET A 211 21.83 14.06 -6.19
CA MET A 211 22.03 14.52 -4.82
C MET A 211 20.75 15.16 -4.28
N ILE A 212 20.24 14.64 -3.16
CA ILE A 212 19.22 15.29 -2.35
C ILE A 212 19.94 16.33 -1.49
N THR A 213 19.65 17.60 -1.70
CA THR A 213 20.20 18.68 -0.87
C THR A 213 19.27 18.95 0.31
N SER A 214 19.80 19.51 1.40
CA SER A 214 19.00 19.88 2.57
C SER A 214 17.87 20.86 2.20
N LEU A 215 18.11 21.77 1.26
CA LEU A 215 17.10 22.71 0.78
C LEU A 215 15.91 21.98 0.14
N VAL A 216 16.18 21.08 -0.81
CA VAL A 216 15.13 20.30 -1.49
C VAL A 216 14.35 19.45 -0.49
N LEU A 217 15.02 18.91 0.54
CA LEU A 217 14.36 18.14 1.58
C LEU A 217 13.43 19.03 2.44
N ILE A 218 13.89 20.23 2.83
CA ILE A 218 13.06 21.20 3.58
C ILE A 218 11.84 21.62 2.77
N GLU A 219 12.02 21.95 1.48
CA GLU A 219 10.91 22.29 0.57
C GLU A 219 9.91 21.13 0.47
N THR A 220 10.40 19.90 0.34
CA THR A 220 9.54 18.71 0.28
C THR A 220 8.77 18.50 1.58
N ILE A 221 9.42 18.64 2.74
CA ILE A 221 8.76 18.57 4.05
C ILE A 221 7.70 19.65 4.17
N ALA A 222 7.96 20.88 3.70
CA ALA A 222 6.99 21.96 3.71
C ALA A 222 5.76 21.62 2.84
N LEU A 223 5.95 21.09 1.63
CA LEU A 223 4.84 20.65 0.78
C LEU A 223 4.01 19.54 1.43
N ILE A 224 4.66 18.56 2.06
CA ILE A 224 3.98 17.49 2.81
C ILE A 224 3.17 18.11 3.97
N ALA A 225 3.78 19.00 4.76
CA ALA A 225 3.10 19.66 5.88
C ALA A 225 1.87 20.47 5.46
N ILE A 226 1.94 21.16 4.30
CA ILE A 226 0.79 21.83 3.69
C ILE A 226 -0.31 20.82 3.34
N CYS A 227 0.05 19.71 2.69
CA CYS A 227 -0.92 18.66 2.34
C CYS A 227 -1.61 18.08 3.58
N LEU A 228 -0.87 17.82 4.65
CA LEU A 228 -1.40 17.31 5.91
C LEU A 228 -2.38 18.29 6.56
N THR A 229 -2.01 19.57 6.62
CA THR A 229 -2.80 20.61 7.27
C THR A 229 -4.08 20.89 6.49
N VAL A 230 -3.94 21.19 5.20
CA VAL A 230 -5.08 21.50 4.33
C VAL A 230 -5.96 20.27 4.15
N GLY A 231 -5.39 19.07 3.99
CA GLY A 231 -6.15 17.83 3.88
C GLY A 231 -7.00 17.52 5.11
N LYS A 232 -6.49 17.80 6.33
CA LYS A 232 -7.28 17.70 7.56
C LYS A 232 -8.44 18.69 7.59
N ILE A 233 -8.20 19.95 7.21
CA ILE A 233 -9.25 20.97 7.12
C ILE A 233 -10.33 20.54 6.13
N VAL A 234 -9.94 20.09 4.93
CA VAL A 234 -10.88 19.58 3.92
C VAL A 234 -11.69 18.41 4.46
N ALA A 235 -11.06 17.44 5.12
CA ALA A 235 -11.77 16.31 5.72
C ALA A 235 -12.77 16.75 6.80
N GLN A 236 -12.42 17.74 7.62
CA GLN A 236 -13.32 18.31 8.62
C GLN A 236 -14.51 19.05 7.98
N LEU A 237 -14.29 19.78 6.89
CA LEU A 237 -15.35 20.47 6.16
C LEU A 237 -16.31 19.50 5.46
N LEU A 238 -15.83 18.34 5.04
CA LEU A 238 -16.63 17.29 4.41
C LEU A 238 -17.31 16.36 5.43
N ALA A 239 -16.93 16.41 6.71
CA ALA A 239 -17.48 15.54 7.73
C ALA A 239 -19.00 15.72 7.87
N GLY A 240 -19.75 14.61 7.88
CA GLY A 240 -21.21 14.62 7.95
C GLY A 240 -21.93 14.98 6.64
N THR A 241 -21.19 15.25 5.55
CA THR A 241 -21.78 15.42 4.21
C THR A 241 -21.84 14.08 3.46
N VAL A 242 -22.58 14.03 2.35
CA VAL A 242 -22.59 12.86 1.45
C VAL A 242 -21.22 12.61 0.81
N LEU A 243 -20.35 13.62 0.80
CA LEU A 243 -18.97 13.56 0.28
C LEU A 243 -17.95 13.35 1.40
N GLU A 244 -18.36 12.83 2.55
CA GLU A 244 -17.43 12.52 3.64
C GLU A 244 -16.37 11.53 3.17
N LEU A 245 -15.11 11.94 3.25
CA LEU A 245 -13.95 11.15 2.84
C LEU A 245 -12.96 10.98 3.99
N PRO A 246 -12.27 9.83 4.07
CA PRO A 246 -11.20 9.64 5.04
C PRO A 246 -10.09 10.68 4.87
N VAL A 247 -9.48 11.11 5.98
CA VAL A 247 -8.47 12.18 5.99
C VAL A 247 -7.31 11.91 5.03
N PHE A 248 -6.84 10.67 4.94
CA PHE A 248 -5.73 10.32 4.05
C PHE A 248 -6.07 10.50 2.56
N VAL A 249 -7.34 10.31 2.17
CA VAL A 249 -7.83 10.55 0.80
C VAL A 249 -7.81 12.05 0.51
N CYS A 250 -8.29 12.87 1.43
CA CYS A 250 -8.23 14.33 1.32
C CYS A 250 -6.78 14.83 1.21
N VAL A 251 -5.88 14.32 2.05
CA VAL A 251 -4.44 14.65 2.02
C VAL A 251 -3.80 14.28 0.68
N LEU A 252 -4.10 13.10 0.13
CA LEU A 252 -3.63 12.69 -1.19
C LEU A 252 -4.13 13.66 -2.27
N PHE A 253 -5.43 13.98 -2.30
CA PHE A 253 -5.99 14.89 -3.30
C PHE A 253 -5.40 16.29 -3.22
N VAL A 254 -5.18 16.81 -2.02
CA VAL A 254 -4.47 18.09 -1.84
C VAL A 254 -3.07 18.00 -2.42
N GLY A 255 -2.34 16.90 -2.23
CA GLY A 255 -1.04 16.66 -2.86
C GLY A 255 -1.09 16.72 -4.39
N VAL A 256 -2.11 16.09 -5.00
CA VAL A 256 -2.34 16.13 -6.46
C VAL A 256 -2.56 17.57 -6.93
N ILE A 257 -3.45 18.31 -6.26
CA ILE A 257 -3.77 19.71 -6.61
C ILE A 257 -2.54 20.59 -6.45
N LEU A 258 -1.79 20.44 -5.34
CA LEU A 258 -0.62 21.25 -5.05
C LEU A 258 0.50 21.02 -6.05
N SER A 259 0.84 19.76 -6.33
CA SER A 259 1.92 19.41 -7.27
C SER A 259 1.63 19.90 -8.69
N ASN A 260 0.41 19.65 -9.19
CA ASN A 260 0.04 20.06 -10.54
C ASN A 260 -0.20 21.58 -10.64
N GLY A 261 -0.75 22.20 -9.59
CA GLY A 261 -0.93 23.65 -9.52
C GLY A 261 0.41 24.40 -9.56
N LEU A 262 1.38 24.00 -8.73
CA LEU A 262 2.73 24.59 -8.73
C LEU A 262 3.43 24.42 -10.08
N ALA A 263 3.30 23.26 -10.71
CA ALA A 263 3.87 22.99 -12.01
C ALA A 263 3.23 23.83 -13.13
N LEU A 264 1.91 24.04 -13.09
CA LEU A 264 1.17 24.85 -14.06
C LEU A 264 1.55 26.33 -14.00
N VAL A 265 1.73 26.88 -12.80
CA VAL A 265 2.09 28.28 -12.63
C VAL A 265 3.60 28.51 -12.87
N GLY A 266 4.39 27.44 -12.95
CA GLY A 266 5.83 27.51 -13.23
C GLY A 266 6.69 27.94 -12.04
N PHE A 267 6.09 28.08 -10.85
CA PHE A 267 6.79 28.51 -9.62
C PHE A 267 7.75 27.45 -9.09
N TYR A 268 7.36 26.18 -9.13
CA TYR A 268 8.15 25.10 -8.54
C TYR A 268 7.82 23.77 -9.21
N ARG A 269 8.85 22.98 -9.53
CA ARG A 269 8.68 21.58 -9.93
C ARG A 269 9.06 20.70 -8.77
N VAL A 270 8.08 19.92 -8.31
CA VAL A 270 8.25 18.94 -7.25
C VAL A 270 9.40 18.01 -7.58
N PHE A 271 10.39 17.91 -6.68
CA PHE A 271 11.52 17.02 -6.85
C PHE A 271 11.12 15.60 -6.48
N GLU A 272 10.62 14.84 -7.46
CA GLU A 272 10.03 13.50 -7.31
C GLU A 272 10.89 12.54 -6.46
N ARG A 273 12.23 12.63 -6.56
CA ARG A 273 13.14 11.78 -5.77
C ARG A 273 13.08 12.08 -4.27
N ALA A 274 13.07 13.36 -3.85
CA ALA A 274 12.99 13.71 -2.43
C ALA A 274 11.63 13.35 -1.85
N VAL A 275 10.56 13.55 -2.64
CA VAL A 275 9.21 13.11 -2.28
C VAL A 275 9.15 11.59 -2.12
N SER A 276 9.73 10.82 -3.05
CA SER A 276 9.80 9.36 -2.97
C SER A 276 10.57 8.89 -1.73
N VAL A 277 11.75 9.46 -1.45
CA VAL A 277 12.54 9.09 -0.27
C VAL A 277 11.77 9.35 1.02
N LEU A 278 11.17 10.54 1.18
CA LEU A 278 10.36 10.85 2.36
C LEU A 278 9.10 9.98 2.46
N GLY A 279 8.47 9.67 1.33
CA GLY A 279 7.33 8.76 1.24
C GLY A 279 7.70 7.35 1.72
N ASN A 280 8.79 6.79 1.22
CA ASN A 280 9.26 5.45 1.57
C ASN A 280 9.71 5.35 3.03
N VAL A 281 10.40 6.37 3.55
CA VAL A 281 10.76 6.44 4.98
C VAL A 281 9.50 6.50 5.84
N SER A 282 8.54 7.36 5.48
CA SER A 282 7.29 7.52 6.21
C SER A 282 6.47 6.23 6.22
N LEU A 283 6.31 5.59 5.04
CA LEU A 283 5.65 4.29 4.90
C LEU A 283 6.33 3.23 5.77
N SER A 284 7.66 3.14 5.71
CA SER A 284 8.41 2.10 6.43
C SER A 284 8.26 2.25 7.94
N LEU A 285 8.43 3.45 8.47
CA LEU A 285 8.28 3.72 9.91
C LEU A 285 6.83 3.49 10.38
N PHE A 286 5.86 3.98 9.61
CA PHE A 286 4.44 3.75 9.88
C PHE A 286 4.10 2.26 9.93
N LEU A 287 4.53 1.50 8.92
CA LEU A 287 4.28 0.07 8.86
C LEU A 287 4.99 -0.66 10.01
N ALA A 288 6.25 -0.33 10.31
CA ALA A 288 6.98 -0.95 11.41
C ALA A 288 6.24 -0.77 12.75
N MET A 289 5.76 0.45 13.03
CA MET A 289 4.96 0.73 14.22
C MET A 289 3.64 -0.05 14.22
N ALA A 290 2.93 -0.09 13.10
CA ALA A 290 1.68 -0.84 12.98
C ALA A 290 1.90 -2.35 13.16
N LEU A 291 3.01 -2.89 12.67
CA LEU A 291 3.30 -4.32 12.65
C LEU A 291 3.83 -4.84 13.99
N MET A 292 4.71 -4.07 14.66
CA MET A 292 5.27 -4.47 15.95
C MET A 292 4.24 -4.45 17.10
N SER A 293 3.11 -3.77 16.89
CA SER A 293 1.99 -3.67 17.85
C SER A 293 0.83 -4.63 17.54
N LEU A 294 0.97 -5.52 16.53
CA LEU A 294 -0.10 -6.43 16.11
C LEU A 294 -0.45 -7.45 17.19
N LYS A 295 -1.76 -7.68 17.35
CA LYS A 295 -2.29 -8.72 18.21
C LYS A 295 -2.51 -10.01 17.43
N LEU A 296 -1.45 -10.79 17.28
CA LEU A 296 -1.47 -12.05 16.50
C LEU A 296 -2.53 -13.07 16.95
N TRP A 297 -2.98 -13.02 18.20
CA TRP A 297 -4.03 -13.92 18.70
C TRP A 297 -5.40 -13.63 18.06
N GLU A 298 -5.70 -12.37 17.74
CA GLU A 298 -6.96 -11.98 17.10
C GLU A 298 -7.04 -12.53 15.67
N LEU A 299 -5.91 -12.49 14.97
CA LEU A 299 -5.79 -13.01 13.60
C LEU A 299 -5.98 -14.52 13.50
N ALA A 300 -5.58 -15.29 14.52
CA ALA A 300 -5.58 -16.74 14.48
C ALA A 300 -6.99 -17.32 14.24
N SER A 301 -8.01 -16.71 14.83
CA SER A 301 -9.42 -17.11 14.65
C SER A 301 -9.95 -16.86 13.24
N LEU A 302 -9.38 -15.87 12.54
CA LEU A 302 -9.79 -15.43 11.20
C LEU A 302 -8.94 -16.05 10.08
N ALA A 303 -7.84 -16.72 10.42
CA ALA A 303 -6.82 -17.14 9.46
C ALA A 303 -7.36 -18.07 8.36
N LEU A 304 -8.13 -19.10 8.73
CA LEU A 304 -8.65 -20.07 7.76
C LEU A 304 -9.72 -19.47 6.83
N PRO A 305 -10.75 -18.76 7.33
CA PRO A 305 -11.70 -18.06 6.46
C PRO A 305 -11.03 -17.02 5.56
N MET A 306 -10.07 -16.25 6.09
CA MET A 306 -9.29 -15.28 5.32
C MET A 306 -8.53 -15.95 4.18
N LEU A 307 -7.86 -17.07 4.45
CA LEU A 307 -7.10 -17.80 3.43
C LEU A 307 -8.03 -18.31 2.32
N ALA A 308 -9.23 -18.80 2.66
CA ALA A 308 -10.21 -19.22 1.66
C ALA A 308 -10.62 -18.05 0.74
N ILE A 309 -10.91 -16.86 1.31
CA ILE A 309 -11.22 -15.65 0.52
C ILE A 309 -10.06 -15.31 -0.41
N LEU A 310 -8.84 -15.28 0.11
CA LEU A 310 -7.67 -14.85 -0.65
C LEU A 310 -7.30 -15.82 -1.79
N VAL A 311 -7.50 -17.13 -1.60
CA VAL A 311 -7.32 -18.13 -2.67
C VAL A 311 -8.32 -17.88 -3.81
N VAL A 312 -9.59 -17.65 -3.48
CA VAL A 312 -10.62 -17.34 -4.49
C VAL A 312 -10.28 -16.03 -5.20
N GLN A 313 -9.93 -14.98 -4.46
CA GLN A 313 -9.50 -13.69 -5.03
C GLN A 313 -8.35 -13.89 -6.03
N THR A 314 -7.36 -14.70 -5.67
CA THR A 314 -6.19 -14.94 -6.52
C THR A 314 -6.55 -15.62 -7.83
N ILE A 315 -7.43 -16.62 -7.79
CA ILE A 315 -7.91 -17.29 -8.99
C ILE A 315 -8.64 -16.28 -9.89
N PHE A 316 -9.55 -15.51 -9.33
CA PHE A 316 -10.30 -14.51 -10.10
C PHE A 316 -9.43 -13.37 -10.63
N MET A 317 -8.38 -12.97 -9.91
CA MET A 317 -7.40 -12.00 -10.41
C MET A 317 -6.67 -12.54 -11.65
N ALA A 318 -6.18 -13.79 -11.61
CA ALA A 318 -5.53 -14.41 -12.76
C ALA A 318 -6.49 -14.55 -13.95
N LEU A 319 -7.74 -14.96 -13.70
CA LEU A 319 -8.78 -15.02 -14.73
C LEU A 319 -9.10 -13.63 -15.30
N TYR A 320 -9.20 -12.60 -14.47
CA TYR A 320 -9.49 -11.25 -14.90
C TYR A 320 -8.37 -10.67 -15.77
N ALA A 321 -7.11 -10.89 -15.38
CA ALA A 321 -5.95 -10.51 -16.18
C ALA A 321 -6.00 -11.15 -17.58
N ILE A 322 -6.30 -12.45 -17.65
CA ILE A 322 -6.35 -13.21 -18.91
C ILE A 322 -7.56 -12.84 -19.77
N PHE A 323 -8.76 -12.78 -19.17
CA PHE A 323 -10.02 -12.69 -19.89
C PHE A 323 -10.51 -11.26 -20.10
N VAL A 324 -10.14 -10.31 -19.24
CA VAL A 324 -10.61 -8.94 -19.31
C VAL A 324 -9.46 -8.00 -19.67
N THR A 325 -8.46 -7.84 -18.80
CA THR A 325 -7.40 -6.83 -18.97
C THR A 325 -6.66 -7.00 -20.27
N TRP A 326 -6.07 -8.18 -20.50
CA TRP A 326 -5.27 -8.43 -21.70
C TRP A 326 -6.08 -8.26 -23.00
N ARG A 327 -7.37 -8.65 -23.00
CA ARG A 327 -8.23 -8.52 -24.18
C ARG A 327 -8.64 -7.08 -24.45
N MET A 328 -9.01 -6.34 -23.41
CA MET A 328 -9.44 -4.93 -23.55
C MET A 328 -8.26 -4.01 -23.91
N MET A 329 -7.05 -4.37 -23.49
CA MET A 329 -5.83 -3.61 -23.76
C MET A 329 -5.20 -3.92 -25.13
N GLY A 330 -5.79 -4.83 -25.92
CA GLY A 330 -5.41 -5.05 -27.32
C GLY A 330 -4.61 -6.32 -27.61
N LYS A 331 -4.43 -7.22 -26.63
CA LYS A 331 -3.75 -8.54 -26.76
C LYS A 331 -2.29 -8.49 -27.27
N ASN A 332 -1.64 -7.33 -27.20
CA ASN A 332 -0.23 -7.17 -27.54
C ASN A 332 0.67 -7.38 -26.32
N TYR A 333 1.99 -7.20 -26.51
CA TYR A 333 2.98 -7.36 -25.44
C TYR A 333 2.71 -6.40 -24.28
N ASP A 334 2.45 -5.12 -24.58
CA ASP A 334 2.18 -4.10 -23.56
C ASP A 334 0.93 -4.44 -22.75
N ALA A 335 -0.12 -4.96 -23.39
CA ALA A 335 -1.32 -5.46 -22.72
C ALA A 335 -1.01 -6.64 -21.79
N ALA A 336 -0.02 -7.48 -22.10
CA ALA A 336 0.43 -8.57 -21.24
C ALA A 336 1.28 -8.07 -20.06
N VAL A 337 2.01 -6.96 -20.24
CA VAL A 337 2.76 -6.29 -19.14
C VAL A 337 1.82 -5.54 -18.20
N LEU A 338 0.74 -4.94 -18.74
CA LEU A 338 -0.25 -4.19 -17.97
C LEU A 338 -1.25 -5.08 -17.21
N ALA A 339 -1.42 -6.34 -17.62
CA ALA A 339 -2.36 -7.30 -17.03
C ALA A 339 -1.78 -8.03 -15.83
#